data_AF-A1CVU4-F1
#
_entry.id   AF-A1CVU4-F1
#
_cell.length_a   1.000
_cell.length_b   1.000
_cell.length_c   1.000
_cell.angle_alpha   90.00
_cell.angle_beta   90.00
_cell.angle_gamma   90.00
#
_symmetry.space_group_name_H-M   'P 1'
#
loop_
_entity.id
_entity.type
_entity.pdbx_description
1 polymer ?
#
loop_
_entity_poly.entity_id
_entity_poly.type
_entity_poly.pdbx_seq_one_letter_code
_entity_poly.pdbx_strand_id
1 'polypeptide(L)'
;MGYSVTKAAALHLMKHLALSVGPKIRVNAVLPGLLLTDWGKKYGDTAIEWLNQKAVLKHETDLEDCANMFVTLAKNTSMTGQQIVVDSGLSMGTPPSK
;
A
#
# COMPACT_ATOMS: atom_id res chain seq x y z
N MET A 1 -16.85 5.78 0.22
CA MET A 1 -17.18 4.92 -0.94
C MET A 1 -16.38 5.28 -2.19
N GLY A 2 -16.42 6.53 -2.68
CA GLY A 2 -15.72 6.92 -3.93
C GLY A 2 -14.20 6.62 -3.93
N TYR A 3 -13.50 6.93 -2.84
CA TYR A 3 -12.06 6.63 -2.71
C TYR A 3 -11.74 5.13 -2.86
N SER A 4 -12.49 4.26 -2.21
CA SER A 4 -12.29 2.81 -2.29
C SER A 4 -12.53 2.28 -3.71
N VAL A 5 -13.55 2.79 -4.40
CA VAL A 5 -13.85 2.44 -5.80
C VAL A 5 -12.71 2.85 -6.73
N THR A 6 -12.20 4.08 -6.60
CA THR A 6 -11.11 4.55 -7.47
C THR A 6 -9.81 3.77 -7.23
N LYS A 7 -9.51 3.41 -5.98
CA LYS A 7 -8.34 2.56 -5.67
C LYS A 7 -8.49 1.15 -6.22
N ALA A 8 -9.66 0.52 -6.11
CA ALA A 8 -9.92 -0.78 -6.73
C ALA A 8 -9.79 -0.73 -8.26
N ALA A 9 -10.35 0.30 -8.90
CA ALA A 9 -10.24 0.51 -10.34
C ALA A 9 -8.78 0.69 -10.80
N ALA A 10 -7.97 1.45 -10.03
CA ALA A 10 -6.56 1.64 -10.33
C ALA A 10 -5.76 0.32 -10.33
N LEU A 11 -6.07 -0.61 -9.43
CA LEU A 11 -5.42 -1.93 -9.39
C LEU A 11 -5.78 -2.78 -10.62
N HIS A 12 -7.02 -2.69 -11.10
CA HIS A 12 -7.43 -3.36 -12.32
C HIS A 12 -6.77 -2.74 -13.57
N LEU A 13 -6.72 -1.41 -13.64
CA LEU A 13 -6.00 -0.67 -14.68
C LEU A 13 -4.52 -1.05 -14.71
N MET A 14 -3.86 -1.16 -13.55
CA MET A 14 -2.47 -1.56 -13.44
C MET A 14 -2.22 -2.93 -14.11
N LYS A 15 -3.09 -3.92 -13.86
CA LYS A 15 -2.98 -5.25 -14.48
C LYS A 15 -3.14 -5.18 -16.00
N HIS A 16 -4.11 -4.41 -16.48
CA HIS A 16 -4.31 -4.21 -17.92
C HIS A 16 -3.10 -3.55 -18.57
N LEU A 17 -2.55 -2.50 -17.97
CA LEU A 17 -1.35 -1.85 -18.47
C LEU A 17 -0.15 -2.80 -18.49
N ALA A 18 0.09 -3.55 -17.41
CA ALA A 18 1.18 -4.53 -17.35
C ALA A 18 1.15 -5.52 -18.53
N LEU A 19 -0.05 -5.97 -18.94
CA LEU A 19 -0.24 -6.84 -20.08
C LEU A 19 -0.06 -6.11 -21.42
N SER A 20 -0.61 -4.90 -21.56
CA SER A 20 -0.63 -4.17 -22.83
C SER A 20 0.71 -3.54 -23.22
N VAL A 21 1.55 -3.14 -22.26
CA VAL A 21 2.81 -2.44 -22.54
C VAL A 21 4.06 -3.28 -22.29
N GLY A 22 3.90 -4.49 -21.76
CA GLY A 22 4.96 -5.49 -21.71
C GLY A 22 5.34 -5.96 -23.13
N PRO A 23 6.62 -6.30 -23.41
CA PRO A 23 7.76 -6.40 -22.50
C PRO A 23 8.52 -5.07 -22.28
N LYS A 24 8.09 -3.98 -22.92
CA LYS A 24 8.83 -2.70 -22.91
C LYS A 24 8.79 -1.99 -21.55
N ILE A 25 7.63 -2.03 -20.88
CA ILE A 25 7.41 -1.36 -19.59
C ILE A 25 6.83 -2.38 -18.60
N ARG A 26 7.31 -2.35 -17.36
CA ARG A 26 6.74 -3.07 -16.22
C ARG A 26 5.84 -2.16 -15.43
N VAL A 27 4.74 -2.69 -14.90
CA VAL A 27 3.78 -1.91 -14.10
C VAL A 27 3.46 -2.71 -12.84
N ASN A 28 3.59 -2.09 -11.67
CA ASN A 28 3.26 -2.68 -10.37
C ASN A 28 2.58 -1.61 -9.50
N ALA A 29 1.93 -2.02 -8.42
CA ALA A 29 1.33 -1.12 -7.44
C ALA A 29 1.92 -1.35 -6.05
N VAL A 30 2.26 -0.26 -5.36
CA VAL A 30 2.54 -0.25 -3.91
C VAL A 30 1.28 0.22 -3.21
N LEU A 31 0.85 -0.55 -2.21
CA LEU A 31 -0.39 -0.33 -1.45
C LEU A 31 0.00 0.06 -0.02
N PRO A 32 0.19 1.37 0.25
CA PRO A 32 0.58 1.84 1.57
C PRO A 32 -0.58 1.76 2.58
N GLY A 33 -0.22 1.57 3.84
CA GLY A 33 -1.11 1.76 4.99
C GLY A 33 -1.20 3.22 5.42
N LEU A 34 -1.30 3.43 6.73
CA LEU A 34 -1.30 4.77 7.31
C LEU A 34 0.11 5.38 7.18
N LEU A 35 0.26 6.41 6.35
CA LEU A 35 1.46 7.22 6.25
C LEU A 35 1.23 8.58 6.90
N LEU A 36 2.08 8.99 7.85
CA LEU A 36 1.98 10.27 8.58
C LEU A 36 2.46 11.49 7.74
N THR A 37 1.99 11.57 6.51
CA THR A 37 2.06 12.76 5.65
C THR A 37 1.06 13.83 6.11
N ASP A 38 1.07 15.01 5.49
CA ASP A 38 0.07 16.05 5.73
C ASP A 38 -1.38 15.57 5.53
N TRP A 39 -1.57 14.52 4.71
CA TRP A 39 -2.89 13.91 4.55
C TRP A 39 -3.21 12.94 5.70
N GLY A 40 -2.25 12.11 6.12
CA GLY A 40 -2.43 11.17 7.23
C GLY A 40 -2.63 11.85 8.58
N LYS A 41 -1.94 12.97 8.82
CA LYS A 41 -2.09 13.75 10.06
C LYS A 41 -3.51 14.31 10.25
N LYS A 42 -4.31 14.45 9.17
CA LYS A 42 -5.70 14.93 9.25
C LYS A 42 -6.65 13.95 9.92
N TYR A 43 -6.26 12.68 10.10
CA TYR A 43 -7.09 11.71 10.84
C TYR A 43 -7.18 12.05 12.33
N GLY A 44 -6.23 12.81 12.88
CA GLY A 44 -6.16 13.17 14.29
C GLY A 44 -5.61 12.05 15.17
N ASP A 45 -5.03 12.43 16.32
CA ASP A 45 -4.23 11.53 17.16
C ASP A 45 -5.02 10.30 17.64
N THR A 46 -6.29 10.47 18.02
CA THR A 46 -7.14 9.35 18.47
C THR A 46 -7.35 8.31 17.37
N ALA A 47 -7.57 8.74 16.13
CA ALA A 47 -7.78 7.81 15.02
C ALA A 47 -6.47 7.14 14.58
N ILE A 48 -5.36 7.89 14.61
CA ILE A 48 -4.01 7.37 14.33
C ILE A 48 -3.65 6.29 15.34
N GLU A 49 -3.80 6.56 16.64
CA GLU A 49 -3.55 5.59 17.69
C GLU A 49 -4.41 4.33 17.51
N TRP A 50 -5.71 4.49 17.20
CA TRP A 50 -6.59 3.36 16.94
C TRP A 50 -6.16 2.53 15.71
N LEU A 51 -5.71 3.17 14.64
CA LEU A 51 -5.17 2.49 13.45
C LEU A 51 -3.89 1.74 13.78
N ASN A 52 -2.98 2.34 14.55
CA ASN A 52 -1.75 1.70 15.02
C ASN A 52 -2.05 0.48 15.87
N GLN A 53 -3.00 0.56 16.80
CA GLN A 53 -3.42 -0.59 17.61
C GLN A 53 -4.05 -1.72 16.77
N LYS A 54 -4.69 -1.39 15.65
CA LYS A 54 -5.24 -2.38 14.71
C LYS A 54 -4.19 -3.01 13.81
N ALA A 55 -3.16 -2.26 13.43
CA ALA A 55 -2.05 -2.81 12.66
C ALA A 55 -1.40 -3.98 13.42
N VAL A 56 -0.98 -5.00 12.67
CA VAL A 56 -0.36 -6.20 13.26
C VAL A 56 0.98 -5.84 13.91
N LEU A 57 1.74 -4.91 13.30
CA LEU A 57 3.02 -4.45 13.83
C LEU A 57 2.89 -3.37 14.91
N LYS A 58 1.67 -2.93 15.27
CA LYS A 58 1.40 -1.96 16.34
C LYS A 58 1.99 -0.55 16.14
N HIS A 59 2.29 -0.20 14.89
CA HIS A 59 2.73 1.14 14.50
C HIS A 59 2.24 1.45 13.07
N GLU A 60 2.30 2.72 12.69
CA GLU A 60 1.97 3.20 11.35
C GLU A 60 2.94 2.65 10.29
N THR A 61 2.64 2.86 9.03
CA THR A 61 3.60 2.55 7.97
C THR A 61 4.72 3.56 8.00
N ASP A 62 5.97 3.09 8.12
CA ASP A 62 7.14 3.96 8.01
C ASP A 62 7.26 4.49 6.56
N LEU A 63 7.56 5.79 6.45
CA LEU A 63 7.59 6.47 5.16
C LEU A 63 8.77 6.03 4.30
N GLU A 64 9.93 5.77 4.91
CA GLU A 64 11.11 5.28 4.22
C GLU A 64 10.91 3.84 3.76
N ASP A 65 10.29 2.98 4.58
CA ASP A 65 9.94 1.61 4.16
C ASP A 65 9.03 1.60 2.92
N CYS A 66 8.02 2.48 2.90
CA CYS A 66 7.16 2.64 1.74
C CYS A 66 7.95 3.12 0.51
N ALA A 67 8.84 4.10 0.66
CA ALA A 67 9.67 4.64 -0.42
C ALA A 67 10.65 3.58 -0.97
N ASN A 68 11.29 2.82 -0.08
CA ASN A 68 12.19 1.72 -0.41
C ASN A 68 11.53 0.66 -1.29
N MET A 69 10.23 0.44 -1.14
CA MET A 69 9.50 -0.50 -1.99
C MET A 69 9.36 -0.05 -3.44
N PHE A 70 9.19 1.25 -3.69
CA PHE A 70 9.22 1.77 -5.07
C PHE A 70 10.59 1.56 -5.72
N VAL A 71 11.67 1.81 -5.00
CA VAL A 71 13.05 1.58 -5.47
C VAL A 71 13.28 0.09 -5.75
N THR A 72 12.78 -0.79 -4.89
CA THR A 72 12.88 -2.24 -5.03
C THR A 72 12.16 -2.73 -6.30
N LEU A 73 10.93 -2.28 -6.52
CA LEU A 73 10.16 -2.61 -7.72
C LEU A 73 10.78 -2.03 -9.00
N ALA A 74 11.38 -0.85 -8.93
CA ALA A 74 12.09 -0.26 -10.06
C ALA A 74 13.30 -1.12 -10.47
N LYS A 75 14.06 -1.65 -9.50
CA LYS A 75 15.25 -2.49 -9.73
C LYS A 75 14.91 -3.93 -10.16
N ASN A 76 13.75 -4.47 -9.78
CA ASN A 76 13.39 -5.85 -10.08
C ASN A 76 12.92 -6.00 -11.55
N THR A 77 13.71 -6.68 -12.37
CA THR A 77 13.42 -6.87 -13.81
C THR A 77 12.37 -7.95 -14.11
N SER A 78 12.01 -8.78 -13.13
CA SER A 78 11.12 -9.94 -13.30
C SER A 78 9.73 -9.74 -12.72
N MET A 79 9.44 -8.58 -12.10
CA MET A 79 8.13 -8.27 -11.52
C MET A 79 7.32 -7.31 -12.39
N THR A 80 6.12 -7.74 -12.78
CA THR A 80 5.07 -6.91 -13.40
C THR A 80 3.69 -7.41 -12.99
N GLY A 81 2.68 -6.55 -12.97
CA GLY A 81 1.30 -6.86 -12.61
C GLY A 81 1.06 -7.07 -11.10
N GLN A 82 2.03 -6.78 -10.23
CA GLN A 82 1.98 -7.13 -8.81
C GLN A 82 1.38 -6.01 -7.95
N GLN A 83 0.74 -6.42 -6.86
CA GLN A 83 0.23 -5.54 -5.80
C GLN A 83 1.02 -5.85 -4.53
N ILE A 84 1.84 -4.90 -4.08
CA ILE A 84 2.69 -5.08 -2.90
C ILE A 84 2.15 -4.21 -1.77
N VAL A 85 1.68 -4.86 -0.71
CA VAL A 85 1.12 -4.20 0.47
C VAL A 85 2.25 -3.82 1.43
N VAL A 86 2.28 -2.56 1.85
CA VAL A 86 3.24 -2.00 2.82
C VAL A 86 2.42 -1.20 3.83
N ASP A 87 1.78 -1.89 4.78
CA ASP A 87 0.73 -1.29 5.62
C ASP A 87 0.79 -1.66 7.10
N SER A 88 1.93 -2.16 7.58
CA SER A 88 2.10 -2.68 8.94
C SER A 88 1.10 -3.79 9.32
N GLY A 89 0.53 -4.47 8.31
CA GLY A 89 -0.46 -5.54 8.47
C GLY A 89 -1.88 -5.05 8.73
N LEU A 90 -2.17 -3.76 8.53
CA LEU A 90 -3.48 -3.18 8.80
C LEU A 90 -4.62 -3.85 8.00
N SER A 91 -4.36 -4.25 6.76
CA SER A 91 -5.34 -4.90 5.89
C SER A 91 -5.60 -6.38 6.20
N MET A 92 -4.75 -7.03 7.00
CA MET A 92 -4.90 -8.45 7.37
C MET A 92 -5.99 -8.68 8.42
N GLY A 93 -6.52 -7.61 9.03
CA GLY A 93 -7.51 -7.68 10.10
C GLY A 93 -6.89 -7.80 11.49
N THR A 94 -7.73 -7.91 12.51
CA THR A 94 -7.28 -8.03 13.90
C THR A 94 -6.75 -9.44 14.17
N PRO A 95 -5.53 -9.59 14.72
CA PRO A 95 -5.01 -10.90 15.10
C PRO A 95 -5.95 -11.54 16.14
N PRO A 96 -6.08 -12.88 16.14
CA PRO A 96 -6.92 -13.57 17.11
C PRO A 96 -6.44 -13.25 18.53
N SER A 97 -7.39 -13.03 19.44
CA SER A 97 -7.09 -12.86 20.86
C SER A 97 -6.33 -14.08 21.36
N LYS A 98 -5.11 -13.88 21.89
CA LYS A 98 -4.44 -14.90 22.69
C LYS A 98 -5.21 -15.15 23.98
#